data_AF-A0AAU5JIH0-F1
#
_entry.id   AF-A0AAU5JIH0-F1
#
_cell.length_a   1.000
_cell.length_b   1.000
_cell.length_c   1.000
_cell.angle_alpha   90.00
_cell.angle_beta   90.00
_cell.angle_gamma   90.00
#
_symmetry.space_group_name_H-M   'P 1'
#
loop_
_entity.id
_entity.type
_entity.pdbx_description
1 polymer ?
#
loop_
_entity_poly.entity_id
_entity_poly.type
_entity_poly.pdbx_seq_one_letter_code
_entity_poly.pdbx_strand_id
1 'polypeptide(L)'
;MRDEVALRMDTHCLVTAGQGTAYGCVREAVLTGNVLRVSLDPEALDDLRLTDSEIEAVIEAPAEDIVLFREVLARVLGYGRADAVPTRVGI
;
A
#
# COMPACT_ATOMS: atom_id res chain seq x y z
N MET A 1 19.94 -11.19 -11.87
CA MET A 1 18.86 -10.48 -11.17
C MET A 1 19.26 -10.34 -9.70
N ARG A 2 20.22 -9.45 -9.39
CA ARG A 2 20.85 -9.34 -8.06
C ARG A 2 21.09 -7.90 -7.60
N ASP A 3 20.50 -6.90 -8.26
CA ASP A 3 20.86 -5.48 -8.06
C ASP A 3 19.71 -4.56 -7.62
N GLU A 4 18.45 -5.02 -7.55
CA GLU A 4 17.34 -4.13 -7.14
C GLU A 4 17.34 -3.78 -5.64
N VAL A 5 17.88 -4.65 -4.78
CA VAL A 5 17.91 -4.44 -3.33
C VAL A 5 18.94 -3.38 -2.93
N ALA A 6 20.03 -3.23 -3.69
CA ALA A 6 21.09 -2.27 -3.42
C ALA A 6 20.77 -0.85 -3.91
N LEU A 7 19.90 -0.72 -4.93
CA LEU A 7 19.57 0.58 -5.52
C LEU A 7 18.54 1.39 -4.73
N ARG A 8 17.95 0.83 -3.67
CA ARG A 8 17.13 1.64 -2.76
C ARG A 8 16.00 2.34 -3.55
N MET A 9 15.43 1.70 -4.58
CA MET A 9 14.33 2.29 -5.36
C MET A 9 13.00 1.98 -4.66
N ASP A 10 12.18 3.02 -4.51
CA ASP A 10 10.86 2.95 -3.93
C ASP A 10 9.99 1.99 -4.76
N THR A 11 9.68 0.82 -4.21
CA THR A 11 9.33 -0.36 -5.03
C THR A 11 7.84 -0.67 -5.09
N HIS A 12 7.00 0.10 -4.38
CA HIS A 12 5.54 0.06 -4.53
C HIS A 12 5.09 1.42 -5.03
N CYS A 13 4.50 1.41 -6.22
CA CYS A 13 3.87 2.54 -6.84
C CYS A 13 2.38 2.47 -6.52
N LEU A 14 1.84 3.51 -5.89
CA LEU A 14 0.40 3.68 -5.79
C LEU A 14 -0.05 4.48 -7.00
N VAL A 15 -0.90 3.86 -7.80
CA VAL A 15 -1.47 4.49 -9.00
C VAL A 15 -2.96 4.66 -8.78
N THR A 16 -3.45 5.89 -8.91
CA THR A 16 -4.89 6.18 -8.90
C THR A 16 -5.47 6.04 -10.30
N ALA A 17 -6.79 5.83 -10.41
CA ALA A 17 -7.48 5.72 -11.71
C ALA A 17 -7.25 6.94 -12.63
N GLY A 18 -6.93 8.11 -12.04
CA GLY A 18 -6.56 9.33 -12.74
C GLY A 18 -5.10 9.43 -13.20
N GLN A 19 -4.35 8.31 -13.18
CA GLN A 19 -2.92 8.22 -13.47
C GLN A 19 -2.02 9.00 -12.47
N GLY A 20 -2.55 9.38 -11.31
CA GLY A 20 -1.74 9.92 -10.22
C GLY A 20 -0.83 8.82 -9.70
N THR A 21 0.47 9.09 -9.58
CA THR A 21 1.50 8.09 -9.30
C THR A 21 2.41 8.62 -8.20
N ALA A 22 2.43 7.94 -7.05
CA ALA A 22 3.38 8.24 -5.99
C ALA A 22 4.01 6.96 -5.44
N TYR A 23 5.30 7.05 -5.16
CA TYR A 23 6.09 5.93 -4.65
C TYR A 23 6.31 6.09 -3.14
N GLY A 24 6.21 5.00 -2.39
CA GLY A 24 6.48 5.02 -0.93
C GLY A 24 5.52 5.90 -0.11
N CYS A 25 4.40 6.32 -0.69
CA CYS A 25 3.43 7.23 -0.06
C CYS A 25 2.54 6.54 0.98
N VAL A 26 2.58 5.21 1.11
CA VAL A 26 1.74 4.49 2.07
C VAL A 26 2.41 4.52 3.44
N ARG A 27 1.72 5.07 4.43
CA ARG A 27 2.18 5.17 5.84
C ARG A 27 1.62 4.06 6.71
N GLU A 28 0.35 3.72 6.53
CA GLU A 28 -0.31 2.65 7.28
C GLU A 28 -1.21 1.86 6.35
N ALA A 29 -1.24 0.52 6.53
CA ALA A 29 -2.23 -0.35 5.91
C ALA A 29 -2.85 -1.24 6.99
N VAL A 30 -4.18 -1.16 7.09
CA VAL A 30 -4.98 -1.91 8.06
C VAL A 30 -6.02 -2.72 7.31
N LEU A 31 -6.03 -4.04 7.47
CA LEU A 31 -7.10 -4.90 6.96
C LEU A 31 -7.91 -5.44 8.12
N THR A 32 -9.19 -5.06 8.21
CA THR A 32 -10.11 -5.55 9.23
C THR A 32 -11.26 -6.27 8.55
N GLY A 33 -11.31 -7.59 8.69
CA GLY A 33 -12.27 -8.42 7.95
C GLY A 33 -12.01 -8.31 6.45
N ASN A 34 -12.92 -7.68 5.72
CA ASN A 34 -12.83 -7.43 4.29
C ASN A 34 -12.63 -5.94 3.93
N VAL A 35 -12.37 -5.08 4.91
CA VAL A 35 -12.16 -3.64 4.70
C VAL A 35 -10.68 -3.33 4.82
N LEU A 36 -10.09 -2.85 3.73
CA LEU A 36 -8.72 -2.36 3.66
C LEU A 36 -8.73 -0.85 3.83
N ARG A 37 -8.10 -0.36 4.88
CA ARG A 37 -7.81 1.06 5.11
C ARG A 37 -6.35 1.33 4.83
N VAL A 38 -6.07 2.34 4.02
CA VAL A 38 -4.72 2.78 3.68
C VAL A 38 -4.60 4.25 4.03
N SER A 39 -3.61 4.59 4.85
CA SER A 39 -3.25 5.97 5.15
C SER A 39 -2.03 6.35 4.32
N LEU A 40 -2.12 7.49 3.65
CA LEU A 40 -1.13 8.03 2.74
C LEU A 40 -0.39 9.22 3.35
N ASP A 41 0.78 9.50 2.81
CA ASP A 41 1.52 10.72 3.09
C ASP A 41 0.77 11.93 2.52
N PRO A 42 0.42 12.93 3.35
CA PRO A 42 -0.21 14.17 2.87
C PRO A 42 0.58 14.87 1.77
N GLU A 43 1.92 14.77 1.79
CA GLU A 43 2.78 15.38 0.77
C GLU A 43 2.61 14.71 -0.61
N ALA A 44 2.11 13.47 -0.66
CA ALA A 44 1.88 12.73 -1.90
C ALA A 44 0.46 12.91 -2.48
N LEU A 45 -0.45 13.59 -1.78
CA LEU A 45 -1.86 13.70 -2.21
C LEU A 45 -2.03 14.48 -3.50
N ASP A 46 -1.26 15.56 -3.67
CA ASP A 46 -1.29 16.36 -4.89
C ASP A 46 -0.84 15.54 -6.10
N ASP A 47 0.21 14.73 -5.94
CA ASP A 47 0.72 13.83 -6.99
C ASP A 47 -0.27 12.70 -7.33
N LEU A 48 -1.02 12.24 -6.32
CA LEU A 48 -2.04 11.21 -6.46
C LEU A 48 -3.40 11.76 -6.94
N ARG A 49 -3.56 13.09 -6.91
CA ARG A 49 -4.82 13.82 -7.16
C ARG A 49 -5.95 13.37 -6.24
N LEU A 50 -5.60 13.15 -4.98
CA LEU A 50 -6.52 12.76 -3.92
C LEU A 50 -6.76 13.94 -2.99
N THR A 51 -7.96 14.02 -2.43
CA THR A 51 -8.29 15.03 -1.41
C THR A 51 -8.11 14.48 0.00
N ASP A 52 -8.32 13.17 0.16
CA ASP A 52 -8.26 12.49 1.45
C ASP A 52 -6.96 11.69 1.58
N SER A 53 -6.30 11.80 2.74
CA SER A 53 -5.13 11.00 3.10
C SER A 53 -5.47 9.58 3.54
N GLU A 54 -6.74 9.28 3.73
CA GLU A 54 -7.21 7.96 4.14
C GLU A 54 -8.14 7.42 3.08
N ILE A 55 -7.85 6.20 2.62
CA ILE A 55 -8.65 5.49 1.64
C ILE A 55 -9.16 4.22 2.30
N GLU A 56 -10.48 4.00 2.21
CA GLU A 56 -11.10 2.75 2.60
C GLU A 56 -11.64 2.04 1.36
N ALA A 57 -11.30 0.76 1.23
CA ALA A 57 -11.75 -0.10 0.17
C ALA A 57 -12.35 -1.38 0.75
N VAL A 58 -13.56 -1.72 0.32
CA VAL A 58 -14.20 -2.99 0.66
C VAL A 58 -13.83 -4.02 -0.39
N ILE A 59 -13.30 -5.14 0.05
CA ILE A 59 -12.93 -6.27 -0.81
C ILE A 59 -14.13 -7.20 -0.90
N GLU A 60 -14.75 -7.25 -2.08
CA GLU A 60 -15.80 -8.21 -2.41
C GLU A 60 -15.18 -9.48 -2.97
N ALA A 61 -14.81 -10.40 -2.09
CA ALA A 61 -14.26 -11.71 -2.44
C ALA A 61 -14.67 -12.77 -1.41
N PRO A 62 -14.60 -14.07 -1.76
CA PRO A 62 -14.73 -15.16 -0.79
C PRO A 62 -13.76 -15.01 0.39
N ALA A 63 -14.14 -15.53 1.55
CA ALA A 63 -13.33 -15.41 2.76
C ALA A 63 -11.94 -16.05 2.62
N GLU A 64 -11.82 -17.17 1.89
CA GLU A 64 -10.54 -17.80 1.57
C GLU A 64 -9.60 -16.88 0.77
N ASP A 65 -10.14 -16.14 -0.20
CA ASP A 65 -9.37 -15.21 -1.03
C ASP A 65 -8.96 -13.96 -0.25
N ILE A 66 -9.79 -13.52 0.70
CA ILE A 66 -9.45 -12.40 1.60
C ILE A 66 -8.28 -12.79 2.52
N VAL A 67 -8.25 -14.03 3.01
CA VAL A 67 -7.12 -14.54 3.81
C VAL A 67 -5.84 -14.59 2.97
N LEU A 68 -5.92 -15.08 1.74
CA LEU A 68 -4.77 -15.09 0.84
C LEU A 68 -4.31 -13.66 0.49
N PHE A 69 -5.26 -12.77 0.21
CA PHE A 69 -5.00 -11.36 -0.08
C PHE A 69 -4.25 -10.69 1.08
N ARG A 70 -4.66 -10.96 2.32
CA ARG A 70 -4.00 -10.47 3.53
C ARG A 70 -2.52 -10.87 3.58
N GLU A 71 -2.24 -12.16 3.40
CA GLU A 71 -0.87 -12.69 3.46
C GLU A 71 0.02 -12.12 2.35
N VAL A 72 -0.52 -12.03 1.13
CA VAL A 72 0.21 -11.48 -0.02
C VAL A 72 0.42 -9.99 0.15
N LEU A 73 -0.58 -9.24 0.60
CA LEU A 73 -0.48 -7.80 0.83
C LEU A 73 0.55 -7.48 1.91
N ALA A 74 0.56 -8.23 3.03
CA ALA A 74 1.56 -8.06 4.08
C ALA A 74 2.99 -8.27 3.57
N ARG A 75 3.17 -9.19 2.61
CA ARG A 75 4.44 -9.47 1.95
C ARG A 75 4.81 -8.38 0.95
N VAL A 76 3.86 -7.90 0.14
CA VAL A 76 4.05 -6.81 -0.81
C VAL A 76 4.47 -5.54 -0.07
N LEU A 77 3.73 -5.16 0.97
CA LEU A 77 4.05 -4.00 1.81
C LEU A 77 5.32 -4.18 2.66
N GLY A 78 5.81 -5.42 2.78
CA GLY A 78 7.08 -5.74 3.44
C GLY A 78 8.30 -5.62 2.52
N TYR A 79 8.11 -5.47 1.21
CA TYR A 79 9.19 -5.06 0.32
C TYR A 79 9.41 -3.55 0.46
N GLY A 80 10.53 -3.01 -0.02
CA GLY A 80 10.86 -1.59 0.06
C GLY A 80 11.95 -1.23 1.09
N ARG A 81 12.29 0.06 1.16
CA ARG A 81 13.28 0.56 2.11
C ARG A 81 12.70 0.59 3.53
N ALA A 82 13.53 0.32 4.54
CA ALA A 82 13.09 0.26 5.93
C ALA A 82 12.45 1.57 6.46
N ASP A 83 12.77 2.72 5.87
CA ASP A 83 12.18 4.04 6.15
C ASP A 83 10.89 4.35 5.37
N ALA A 84 10.54 3.51 4.40
CA ALA A 84 9.35 3.62 3.54
C ALA A 84 8.42 2.39 3.64
N VAL A 85 8.68 1.48 4.58
CA VAL A 85 7.78 0.35 4.88
C VAL A 85 6.64 0.88 5.75
N PRO A 86 5.38 0.74 5.32
CA PRO A 86 4.24 1.19 6.12
C PRO A 86 4.09 0.38 7.40
N THR A 87 3.44 1.01 8.38
CA THR A 87 2.93 0.27 9.54
C THR A 87 1.82 -0.67 9.08
N ARG A 88 1.91 -1.93 9.50
CA ARG A 88 0.98 -3.00 9.11
C ARG A 88 0.19 -3.42 10.34
N VAL A 89 -1.12 -3.24 10.32
CA VAL A 89 -2.01 -3.62 11.43
C VAL A 89 -3.05 -4.60 10.92
N GLY A 90 -3.16 -5.76 11.56
CA GLY A 90 -4.15 -6.75 11.13
C GLY A 90 -3.86 -7.38 9.76
N ILE A 91 -2.62 -7.31 9.26
CA ILE A 91 -2.09 -8.08 8.11
C ILE A 91 -0.79 -8.77 8.49
#